data_AF-A0A481CXE0-F1
#
_entry.id   AF-A0A481CXE0-F1
#
_cell.length_a   1.000
_cell.length_b   1.000
_cell.length_c   1.000
_cell.angle_alpha   90.00
_cell.angle_beta   90.00
_cell.angle_gamma   90.00
#
_symmetry.space_group_name_H-M   'P 1'
#
loop_
_entity.id
_entity.type
_entity.pdbx_description
1 polymer ?
#
loop_
_entity_poly.entity_id
_entity_poly.type
_entity_poly.pdbx_seq_one_letter_code
_entity_poly.pdbx_strand_id
1 'polypeptide(L)'
;MGPRVQLPPEIQLAQRLAGNEQVTRDRAVRKLRKYIVARTQRAEGSFTHDELLKVWKGLFYCMWMQDKPLLQEELGRTISQLVHAFQTTEAQQLFLQTFWQTMNREWTGIDRLRLDKFYMLMRMVLHESLKALKMRAWEERQTERLLELLTTEILHPDSQAPNGVKSHFLEVFLEELTKVGADELTADQNLRLIEPFCRVAARTQDPLVLHSITRGIFETIVEQAPLAIEELMNELEAQEEEEEEETSEGEEQDRAVLPGKPPRGSVRAAEPVLGEEQVEDDDDDDHAGSVLQFDYEAVANRLFEMASHQDTPPLNRKRLYKVIRKLQDLAEGLFPEDEVPEKAYRNPRGGRRVRMKRRLSQARWQDTAGRGAEEASCPEPSPRSARRRQRRRRSAGADPAVPQEQPGGRGRRGAHGGRRQPRVRPRATVADCQEPKAKRKWTPRGQ
;
A
#
# COMPACT_ATOMS: atom_id res chain seq x y z
N MET A 1 2.33 35.65 42.72
CA MET A 1 1.70 34.80 41.69
C MET A 1 1.98 35.48 40.34
N GLY A 2 2.99 35.03 39.59
CA GLY A 2 3.25 35.60 38.26
C GLY A 2 2.06 35.35 37.32
N PRO A 3 1.84 36.19 36.30
CA PRO A 3 0.75 35.98 35.36
C PRO A 3 0.93 34.61 34.70
N ARG A 4 -0.06 33.73 34.83
CA ARG A 4 -0.10 32.47 34.07
C ARG A 4 -0.21 32.86 32.60
N VAL A 5 0.91 32.81 31.88
CA VAL A 5 0.90 32.93 30.41
C VAL A 5 -0.07 31.87 29.89
N GLN A 6 -1.16 32.31 29.27
CA GLN A 6 -2.13 31.39 28.70
C GLN A 6 -1.44 30.67 27.54
N LEU A 7 -1.29 29.36 27.66
CA LEU A 7 -0.71 28.54 26.59
C LEU A 7 -1.63 28.59 25.36
N PRO A 8 -1.08 28.56 24.14
CA PRO A 8 -1.86 28.38 22.92
C PRO A 8 -2.84 27.20 23.04
N PRO A 9 -4.04 27.31 22.45
CA PRO A 9 -5.09 26.29 22.58
C PRO A 9 -4.63 24.89 22.12
N GLU A 10 -3.75 24.79 21.13
CA GLU A 10 -3.15 23.55 20.63
C GLU A 10 -2.32 22.86 21.71
N ILE A 11 -1.54 23.63 22.46
CA ILE A 11 -0.70 23.11 23.54
C ILE A 11 -1.57 22.63 24.69
N GLN A 12 -2.63 23.38 25.04
CA GLN A 12 -3.57 22.95 26.07
C GLN A 12 -4.31 21.67 25.68
N LEU A 13 -4.71 21.53 24.41
CA LEU A 13 -5.34 20.32 23.89
C LEU A 13 -4.35 19.15 23.89
N ALA A 14 -3.13 19.34 23.40
CA ALA A 14 -2.08 18.33 23.38
C ALA A 14 -1.75 17.80 24.78
N GLN A 15 -1.67 18.69 25.78
CA GLN A 15 -1.47 18.30 27.18
C GLN A 15 -2.61 17.44 27.74
N ARG A 16 -3.87 17.73 27.36
CA ARG A 16 -5.03 16.94 27.79
C ARG A 16 -5.11 15.60 27.07
N LEU A 17 -4.73 15.54 25.79
CA LEU A 17 -4.62 14.30 25.02
C LEU A 17 -3.55 13.37 25.60
N ALA A 18 -2.44 13.92 26.11
CA ALA A 18 -1.40 13.17 26.80
C ALA A 18 -1.68 12.98 28.31
N GLY A 19 -2.90 13.23 28.78
CA GLY A 19 -3.28 13.09 30.18
C GLY A 19 -3.39 11.63 30.63
N ASN A 20 -3.13 11.37 31.92
CA ASN A 20 -3.17 10.01 32.48
C ASN A 20 -4.59 9.42 32.54
N GLU A 21 -5.60 10.25 32.80
CA GLU A 21 -6.98 9.82 32.93
C GLU A 21 -7.64 9.61 31.57
N GLN A 22 -8.20 8.41 31.33
CA GLN A 22 -8.89 8.08 30.09
C GLN A 22 -10.03 9.06 29.77
N VAL A 23 -10.89 9.37 30.74
CA VAL A 23 -12.01 10.32 30.57
C VAL A 23 -11.54 11.70 30.11
N THR A 24 -10.38 12.14 30.60
CA THR A 24 -9.78 13.42 30.20
C THR A 24 -9.31 13.37 28.75
N ARG A 25 -8.69 12.27 28.32
CA ARG A 25 -8.27 12.06 26.92
C ARG A 25 -9.46 11.98 25.98
N ASP A 26 -10.49 11.20 26.30
CA ASP A 26 -11.68 11.01 25.46
C ASP A 26 -12.45 12.33 25.26
N ARG A 27 -12.52 13.16 26.30
CA ARG A 27 -13.08 14.51 26.20
C ARG A 27 -12.19 15.42 25.34
N ALA A 28 -10.87 15.27 25.43
CA ALA A 28 -9.93 16.06 24.64
C ALA A 28 -10.01 15.73 23.15
N VAL A 29 -10.13 14.45 22.77
CA VAL A 29 -10.31 14.02 21.37
C VAL A 29 -11.60 14.61 20.78
N ARG A 30 -12.73 14.48 21.49
CA ARG A 30 -14.00 15.09 21.06
C ARG A 30 -13.91 16.62 20.93
N LYS A 31 -13.22 17.27 21.86
CA LYS A 31 -13.00 18.72 21.80
C LYS A 31 -12.08 19.10 20.63
N LEU A 32 -11.07 18.30 20.32
CA LEU A 32 -10.16 18.52 19.20
C LEU A 32 -10.92 18.50 17.87
N ARG A 33 -11.80 17.52 17.64
CA ARG A 33 -12.62 17.48 16.41
C ARG A 33 -13.42 18.78 16.23
N LYS A 34 -14.14 19.21 17.26
CA LYS A 34 -14.89 20.48 17.24
C LYS A 34 -13.99 21.70 17.01
N TYR A 35 -12.79 21.68 17.58
CA TYR A 35 -11.82 22.75 17.41
C TYR A 35 -11.28 22.85 15.98
N ILE A 36 -10.97 21.70 15.36
CA ILE A 36 -10.51 21.64 13.96
C ILE A 36 -11.56 22.22 13.03
N VAL A 37 -12.82 21.77 13.16
CA VAL A 37 -13.94 22.27 12.36
C VAL A 37 -14.08 23.78 12.52
N ALA A 38 -14.18 24.27 13.76
CA ALA A 38 -14.39 25.70 14.03
C ALA A 38 -13.23 26.60 13.57
N ARG A 39 -11.99 26.09 13.57
CA ARG A 39 -10.82 26.85 13.13
C ARG A 39 -10.76 26.93 11.61
N THR A 40 -10.92 25.80 10.93
CA THR A 40 -10.76 25.68 9.47
C THR A 40 -11.95 26.23 8.67
N GLN A 41 -13.10 26.42 9.30
CA GLN A 41 -14.24 27.12 8.70
C GLN A 41 -13.98 28.62 8.45
N ARG A 42 -13.05 29.25 9.17
CA ARG A 42 -12.78 30.68 9.01
C ARG A 42 -11.85 30.90 7.82
N ALA A 43 -12.15 31.86 6.96
CA ALA A 43 -11.35 32.16 5.76
C ALA A 43 -9.87 32.49 6.07
N GLU A 44 -9.58 33.06 7.25
CA GLU A 44 -8.22 33.35 7.73
C GLU A 44 -7.66 32.27 8.69
N GLY A 45 -8.49 31.30 9.08
CA GLY A 45 -8.19 30.32 10.12
C GLY A 45 -7.57 29.04 9.56
N SER A 46 -6.29 29.07 9.20
CA SER A 46 -5.54 27.84 8.94
C SER A 46 -4.73 27.40 10.17
N PHE A 47 -4.29 26.15 10.16
CA PHE A 47 -3.28 25.68 11.09
C PHE A 47 -1.89 25.93 10.50
N THR A 48 -0.95 26.30 11.36
CA THR A 48 0.46 26.29 11.01
C THR A 48 1.04 24.89 11.18
N HIS A 49 2.15 24.63 10.51
CA HIS A 49 2.87 23.35 10.60
C HIS A 49 3.24 22.99 12.05
N ASP A 50 3.84 23.93 12.78
CA ASP A 50 4.22 23.79 14.19
C ASP A 50 3.04 23.52 15.14
N GLU A 51 1.87 24.05 14.83
CA GLU A 51 0.65 23.81 15.60
C GLU A 51 0.17 22.37 15.44
N LEU A 52 0.14 21.85 14.21
CA LEU A 52 -0.26 20.46 13.98
C LEU A 52 0.76 19.46 14.51
N LEU A 53 2.08 19.76 14.48
CA LEU A 53 3.08 18.94 15.14
C LEU A 53 2.84 18.81 16.66
N LYS A 54 2.38 19.88 17.32
CA LYS A 54 2.03 19.85 18.75
C LYS A 54 0.76 19.02 18.99
N VAL A 55 -0.25 19.17 18.13
CA VAL A 55 -1.47 18.36 18.18
C VAL A 55 -1.15 16.89 17.99
N TRP A 56 -0.37 16.53 16.97
CA TRP A 56 0.03 15.14 16.70
C TRP A 56 0.88 14.55 17.81
N LYS A 57 1.75 15.33 18.45
CA LYS A 57 2.44 14.87 19.67
C LYS A 57 1.45 14.50 20.78
N GLY A 58 0.38 15.28 20.96
CA GLY A 58 -0.70 14.95 21.89
C GLY A 58 -1.44 13.67 21.50
N LEU A 59 -1.81 13.53 20.23
CA LEU A 59 -2.50 12.34 19.70
C LEU A 59 -1.64 11.07 19.80
N PHE A 60 -0.34 11.18 19.51
CA PHE A 60 0.62 10.10 19.65
C PHE A 60 0.65 9.56 21.08
N TYR A 61 0.74 10.44 22.08
CA TYR A 61 0.70 10.00 23.48
C TYR A 61 -0.68 9.57 23.94
N CYS A 62 -1.75 10.09 23.33
CA CYS A 62 -3.11 9.59 23.57
C CYS A 62 -3.21 8.10 23.17
N MET A 63 -2.71 7.75 21.98
CA MET A 63 -2.62 6.37 21.50
C MET A 63 -1.65 5.55 22.35
N TRP A 64 -0.50 6.12 22.73
CA TRP A 64 0.49 5.48 23.58
C TRP A 64 -0.09 4.96 24.90
N MET A 65 -0.97 5.74 25.55
CA MET A 65 -1.58 5.43 26.85
C MET A 65 -2.78 4.48 26.76
N GLN A 66 -3.21 4.08 25.56
CA GLN A 66 -4.29 3.11 25.39
C GLN A 66 -3.74 1.68 25.33
N ASP A 67 -4.07 0.86 26.33
CA ASP A 67 -3.56 -0.50 26.48
C ASP A 67 -4.59 -1.58 26.12
N LYS A 68 -5.87 -1.24 26.05
CA LYS A 68 -6.94 -2.21 25.73
C LYS A 68 -7.10 -2.36 24.21
N PRO A 69 -6.93 -3.54 23.61
CA PRO A 69 -6.93 -3.71 22.15
C PRO A 69 -8.14 -3.11 21.42
N LEU A 70 -9.37 -3.41 21.85
CA LEU A 70 -10.59 -2.86 21.22
C LEU A 70 -10.63 -1.33 21.29
N LEU A 71 -10.17 -0.75 22.41
CA LEU A 71 -10.12 0.70 22.55
C LEU A 71 -8.95 1.33 21.78
N GLN A 72 -7.89 0.57 21.47
CA GLN A 72 -6.82 1.03 20.57
C GLN A 72 -7.37 1.19 19.16
N GLU A 73 -8.17 0.21 18.72
CA GLU A 73 -8.80 0.23 17.40
C GLU A 73 -9.80 1.39 17.28
N GLU A 74 -10.73 1.51 18.23
CA GLU A 74 -11.72 2.60 18.28
C GLU A 74 -11.03 3.98 18.33
N LEU A 75 -9.98 4.12 19.15
CA LEU A 75 -9.21 5.36 19.22
C LEU A 75 -8.46 5.63 17.91
N GLY A 76 -7.86 4.61 17.30
CA GLY A 76 -7.17 4.71 16.03
C GLY A 76 -8.10 5.23 14.93
N ARG A 77 -9.29 4.63 14.82
CA ARG A 77 -10.37 5.03 13.89
C ARG A 77 -10.81 6.47 14.14
N THR A 78 -11.03 6.83 15.41
CA THR A 78 -11.40 8.20 15.78
C THR A 78 -10.33 9.22 15.40
N ILE A 79 -9.04 8.87 15.58
CA ILE A 79 -7.91 9.75 15.25
C ILE A 79 -7.74 9.90 13.74
N SER A 80 -7.81 8.81 12.97
CA SER A 80 -7.64 8.85 11.52
C SER A 80 -8.73 9.67 10.84
N GLN A 81 -10.00 9.52 11.29
CA GLN A 81 -11.15 10.27 10.77
C GLN A 81 -11.08 11.78 11.04
N LEU A 82 -10.16 12.26 11.88
CA LEU A 82 -9.97 13.71 12.07
C LEU A 82 -9.56 14.42 10.78
N VAL A 83 -8.98 13.72 9.80
CA VAL A 83 -8.66 14.29 8.47
C VAL A 83 -9.90 14.85 7.77
N HIS A 84 -11.08 14.25 7.99
CA HIS A 84 -12.35 14.68 7.40
C HIS A 84 -12.99 15.86 8.13
N ALA A 85 -12.45 16.26 9.29
CA ALA A 85 -12.94 17.40 10.05
C ALA A 85 -12.38 18.75 9.54
N PHE A 86 -11.38 18.73 8.66
CA PHE A 86 -10.78 19.93 8.07
C PHE A 86 -11.56 20.38 6.84
N GLN A 87 -11.88 21.67 6.76
CA GLN A 87 -12.67 22.23 5.66
C GLN A 87 -11.87 22.53 4.39
N THR A 88 -10.55 22.54 4.44
CA THR A 88 -9.67 22.86 3.30
C THR A 88 -8.68 21.74 3.03
N THR A 89 -8.39 21.50 1.75
CA THR A 89 -7.48 20.43 1.34
C THR A 89 -6.05 20.70 1.78
N GLU A 90 -5.65 21.98 1.83
CA GLU A 90 -4.34 22.40 2.33
C GLU A 90 -4.15 22.01 3.80
N ALA A 91 -5.19 22.20 4.63
CA ALA A 91 -5.11 21.84 6.04
C ALA A 91 -5.18 20.32 6.26
N GLN A 92 -5.95 19.59 5.43
CA GLN A 92 -5.93 18.12 5.39
C GLN A 92 -4.54 17.59 5.07
N GLN A 93 -3.91 18.12 4.02
CA GLN A 93 -2.56 17.73 3.62
C GLN A 93 -1.54 18.07 4.71
N LEU A 94 -1.61 19.25 5.31
CA LEU A 94 -0.71 19.61 6.40
C LEU A 94 -0.88 18.69 7.62
N PHE A 95 -2.11 18.25 7.92
CA PHE A 95 -2.39 17.28 8.97
C PHE A 95 -1.76 15.92 8.66
N LEU A 96 -1.90 15.42 7.43
CA LEU A 96 -1.26 14.17 6.99
C LEU A 96 0.28 14.29 6.96
N GLN A 97 0.81 15.41 6.51
CA GLN A 97 2.25 15.64 6.46
C GLN A 97 2.85 15.59 7.87
N THR A 98 2.25 16.33 8.81
CA THR A 98 2.72 16.38 10.19
C THR A 98 2.50 15.07 10.96
N PHE A 99 1.56 14.22 10.52
CA PHE A 99 1.44 12.84 10.99
C PHE A 99 2.70 12.03 10.68
N TRP A 100 3.07 11.94 9.39
CA TRP A 100 4.22 11.14 8.96
C TRP A 100 5.52 11.66 9.56
N GLN A 101 5.69 12.98 9.68
CA GLN A 101 6.84 13.57 10.38
C GLN A 101 6.87 13.20 11.87
N THR A 102 5.72 13.17 12.53
CA THR A 102 5.62 12.74 13.94
C THR A 102 5.96 11.26 14.07
N MET A 103 5.42 10.41 13.19
CA MET A 103 5.73 8.97 13.17
C MET A 103 7.22 8.74 12.94
N ASN A 104 7.82 9.37 11.93
CA ASN A 104 9.25 9.27 11.63
C ASN A 104 10.12 9.64 12.83
N ARG A 105 9.79 10.75 13.52
CA ARG A 105 10.54 11.23 14.68
C ARG A 105 10.45 10.27 15.88
N GLU A 106 9.25 9.81 16.21
CA GLU A 106 9.00 9.06 17.43
C GLU A 106 9.22 7.54 17.27
N TRP A 107 9.28 7.03 16.04
CA TRP A 107 9.31 5.60 15.74
C TRP A 107 10.36 4.81 16.52
N THR A 108 11.58 5.33 16.58
CA THR A 108 12.71 4.67 17.28
C THR A 108 12.51 4.60 18.80
N GLY A 109 11.63 5.44 19.36
CA GLY A 109 11.27 5.44 20.77
C GLY A 109 10.13 4.47 21.13
N ILE A 110 9.46 3.86 20.14
CA ILE A 110 8.37 2.91 20.37
C ILE A 110 8.96 1.54 20.73
N ASP A 111 8.59 1.02 21.90
CA ASP A 111 9.00 -0.32 22.30
C ASP A 111 8.14 -1.41 21.62
N ARG A 112 8.67 -2.63 21.59
CA ARG A 112 8.08 -3.77 20.88
C ARG A 112 6.63 -4.07 21.30
N LEU A 113 6.25 -3.81 22.55
CA LEU A 113 4.89 -4.13 23.05
C LEU A 113 3.84 -3.12 22.56
N ARG A 114 4.28 -1.96 22.06
CA ARG A 114 3.40 -0.89 21.55
C ARG A 114 3.40 -0.78 20.04
N LEU A 115 4.26 -1.52 19.35
CA LEU A 115 4.49 -1.34 17.92
C LEU A 115 3.23 -1.61 17.08
N ASP A 116 2.50 -2.69 17.39
CA ASP A 116 1.36 -3.15 16.60
C ASP A 116 0.24 -2.09 16.47
N LYS A 117 -0.07 -1.37 17.56
CA LYS A 117 -1.11 -0.34 17.53
C LYS A 117 -0.70 0.89 16.71
N PHE A 118 0.60 1.18 16.61
CA PHE A 118 1.10 2.25 15.75
C PHE A 118 1.18 1.82 14.28
N TYR A 119 1.44 0.54 13.99
CA TYR A 119 1.25 -0.02 12.65
C TYR A 119 -0.21 0.08 12.20
N MET A 120 -1.14 -0.29 13.07
CA MET A 120 -2.58 -0.14 12.85
C MET A 120 -2.97 1.32 12.62
N LEU A 121 -2.47 2.25 13.44
CA LEU A 121 -2.74 3.69 13.25
C LEU A 121 -2.24 4.21 11.89
N MET A 122 -1.03 3.83 11.45
CA MET A 122 -0.53 4.21 10.13
C MET A 122 -1.41 3.67 9.00
N ARG A 123 -1.88 2.42 9.13
CA ARG A 123 -2.82 1.81 8.17
C ARG A 123 -4.13 2.60 8.11
N MET A 124 -4.74 2.90 9.25
CA MET A 124 -5.99 3.67 9.33
C MET A 124 -5.84 5.11 8.81
N VAL A 125 -4.73 5.79 9.10
CA VAL A 125 -4.49 7.14 8.55
C VAL A 125 -4.31 7.10 7.04
N LEU A 126 -3.63 6.07 6.51
CA LEU A 126 -3.52 5.87 5.07
C LEU A 126 -4.90 5.61 4.44
N HIS A 127 -5.69 4.70 5.02
CA HIS A 127 -7.06 4.40 4.59
C HIS A 127 -7.93 5.67 4.52
N GLU A 128 -7.97 6.46 5.59
CA GLU A 128 -8.76 7.69 5.61
C GLU A 128 -8.23 8.76 4.65
N SER A 129 -6.92 8.78 4.37
CA SER A 129 -6.35 9.66 3.35
C SER A 129 -6.78 9.27 1.93
N LEU A 130 -6.93 7.96 1.66
CA LEU A 130 -7.44 7.45 0.39
C LEU A 130 -8.96 7.66 0.29
N LYS A 131 -9.73 7.41 1.36
CA LYS A 131 -11.17 7.74 1.42
C LYS A 131 -11.40 9.23 1.14
N ALA A 132 -10.52 10.12 1.62
CA ALA A 132 -10.60 11.55 1.29
C ALA A 132 -10.40 11.87 -0.21
N LEU A 133 -9.60 11.08 -0.93
CA LEU A 133 -9.48 11.18 -2.39
C LEU A 133 -10.72 10.61 -3.09
N LYS A 134 -11.23 9.46 -2.63
CA LYS A 134 -12.46 8.84 -3.14
C LYS A 134 -13.65 9.79 -3.09
N MET A 135 -13.87 10.47 -1.95
CA MET A 135 -14.93 11.49 -1.80
C MET A 135 -14.82 12.67 -2.78
N ARG A 136 -13.65 12.85 -3.41
CA ARG A 136 -13.38 13.88 -4.44
C ARG A 136 -13.25 13.27 -5.83
N ALA A 137 -13.80 12.07 -6.04
CA ALA A 137 -13.74 11.32 -7.29
C ALA A 137 -12.31 11.19 -7.85
N TRP A 138 -11.33 10.96 -6.96
CA TRP A 138 -9.93 10.72 -7.35
C TRP A 138 -9.30 11.87 -8.16
N GLU A 139 -9.70 13.13 -7.87
CA GLU A 139 -9.18 14.34 -8.54
C GLU A 139 -7.65 14.29 -8.69
N GLU A 140 -7.17 14.32 -9.94
CA GLU A 140 -5.77 14.09 -10.30
C GLU A 140 -4.79 14.96 -9.51
N ARG A 141 -5.09 16.26 -9.38
CA ARG A 141 -4.24 17.19 -8.64
C ARG A 141 -4.13 16.84 -7.15
N GLN A 142 -5.19 16.32 -6.52
CA GLN A 142 -5.15 15.95 -5.12
C GLN A 142 -4.45 14.61 -4.93
N THR A 143 -4.66 13.68 -5.86
CA THR A 143 -3.94 12.40 -5.92
C THR A 143 -2.43 12.65 -6.03
N GLU A 144 -2.00 13.50 -6.95
CA GLU A 144 -0.59 13.90 -7.10
C GLU A 144 -0.02 14.53 -5.82
N ARG A 145 -0.74 15.48 -5.20
CA ARG A 145 -0.30 16.11 -3.95
C ARG A 145 -0.18 15.11 -2.79
N LEU A 146 -1.09 14.15 -2.68
CA LEU A 146 -1.00 13.11 -1.66
C LEU A 146 0.21 12.19 -1.92
N LEU A 147 0.42 11.76 -3.16
CA LEU A 147 1.55 10.92 -3.54
C LEU A 147 2.88 11.63 -3.33
N GLU A 148 2.97 12.92 -3.67
CA GLU A 148 4.15 13.75 -3.42
C GLU A 148 4.44 13.84 -1.92
N LEU A 149 3.42 14.05 -1.09
CA LEU A 149 3.55 14.06 0.36
C LEU A 149 4.06 12.71 0.89
N LEU A 150 3.43 11.60 0.52
CA LEU A 150 3.80 10.26 0.99
C LEU A 150 5.23 9.90 0.55
N THR A 151 5.58 10.16 -0.70
CA THR A 151 6.93 9.88 -1.20
C THR A 151 7.98 10.78 -0.55
N THR A 152 7.69 12.06 -0.35
CA THR A 152 8.62 13.01 0.29
C THR A 152 8.86 12.66 1.75
N GLU A 153 7.79 12.41 2.50
CA GLU A 153 7.89 12.18 3.94
C GLU A 153 8.35 10.76 4.29
N ILE A 154 8.15 9.76 3.42
CA ILE A 154 8.45 8.35 3.76
C ILE A 154 9.61 7.79 2.94
N LEU A 155 9.61 7.97 1.61
CA LEU A 155 10.48 7.23 0.70
C LEU A 155 11.69 8.02 0.19
N HIS A 156 11.66 9.35 0.29
CA HIS A 156 12.74 10.21 -0.17
C HIS A 156 14.05 9.88 0.59
N PRO A 157 15.23 9.91 -0.06
CA PRO A 157 16.51 9.64 0.62
C PRO A 157 16.78 10.57 1.80
N ASP A 158 16.35 11.83 1.70
CA ASP A 158 16.52 12.82 2.78
C ASP A 158 15.45 12.68 3.88
N SER A 159 14.43 11.86 3.66
CA SER A 159 13.47 11.53 4.71
C SER A 159 14.20 10.80 5.84
N GLN A 160 14.03 11.31 7.06
CA GLN A 160 14.48 10.66 8.29
C GLN A 160 13.58 9.47 8.68
N ALA A 161 12.74 8.97 7.76
CA ALA A 161 11.88 7.82 7.98
C ALA A 161 12.68 6.54 8.26
N PRO A 162 12.46 5.88 9.41
CA PRO A 162 13.09 4.61 9.71
C PRO A 162 12.57 3.48 8.83
N ASN A 163 13.38 2.44 8.65
CA ASN A 163 13.05 1.30 7.77
C ASN A 163 11.74 0.61 8.14
N GLY A 164 11.36 0.56 9.43
CA GLY A 164 10.08 -0.01 9.86
C GLY A 164 8.87 0.75 9.31
N VAL A 165 8.95 2.09 9.24
CA VAL A 165 7.90 2.93 8.65
C VAL A 165 7.86 2.71 7.14
N LYS A 166 9.02 2.74 6.47
CA LYS A 166 9.13 2.54 5.02
C LYS A 166 8.57 1.19 4.58
N SER A 167 8.98 0.10 5.22
CA SER A 167 8.52 -1.24 4.88
C SER A 167 7.04 -1.40 5.14
N HIS A 168 6.53 -0.99 6.30
CA HIS A 168 5.09 -1.11 6.58
C HIS A 168 4.24 -0.29 5.62
N PHE A 169 4.63 0.95 5.32
CA PHE A 169 3.93 1.77 4.34
C PHE A 169 3.83 1.07 2.98
N LEU A 170 4.95 0.54 2.48
CA LEU A 170 4.99 -0.16 1.19
C LEU A 170 4.21 -1.48 1.20
N GLU A 171 4.17 -2.18 2.33
CA GLU A 171 3.39 -3.41 2.49
C GLU A 171 1.89 -3.14 2.48
N VAL A 172 1.43 -2.08 3.14
CA VAL A 172 -0.02 -1.80 3.28
C VAL A 172 -0.59 -0.89 2.20
N PHE A 173 0.23 -0.22 1.39
CA PHE A 173 -0.25 0.78 0.44
C PHE A 173 -1.27 0.21 -0.56
N LEU A 174 -0.94 -0.88 -1.24
CA LEU A 174 -1.87 -1.50 -2.18
C LEU A 174 -3.06 -2.12 -1.46
N GLU A 175 -2.87 -2.73 -0.29
CA GLU A 175 -3.98 -3.32 0.48
C GLU A 175 -5.04 -2.28 0.85
N GLU A 176 -4.64 -1.10 1.32
CA GLU A 176 -5.58 -0.02 1.65
C GLU A 176 -6.14 0.65 0.38
N LEU A 177 -5.37 0.71 -0.71
CA LEU A 177 -5.87 1.21 -1.99
C LEU A 177 -6.98 0.31 -2.55
N THR A 178 -6.79 -1.01 -2.51
CA THR A 178 -7.80 -1.99 -2.95
C THR A 178 -9.09 -1.80 -2.17
N LYS A 179 -9.04 -1.73 -0.83
CA LYS A 179 -10.23 -1.57 0.02
C LYS A 179 -11.04 -0.31 -0.28
N VAL A 180 -10.39 0.76 -0.70
CA VAL A 180 -11.06 2.05 -0.93
C VAL A 180 -11.51 2.20 -2.37
N GLY A 181 -10.70 1.76 -3.32
CA GLY A 181 -10.83 2.16 -4.73
C GLY A 181 -10.95 1.02 -5.74
N ALA A 182 -10.94 -0.26 -5.35
CA ALA A 182 -11.01 -1.37 -6.30
C ALA A 182 -12.21 -1.26 -7.27
N ASP A 183 -13.38 -0.87 -6.76
CA ASP A 183 -14.62 -0.80 -7.55
C ASP A 183 -14.71 0.43 -8.47
N GLU A 184 -13.89 1.47 -8.27
CA GLU A 184 -14.01 2.76 -8.98
C GLU A 184 -12.80 3.12 -9.83
N LEU A 185 -11.62 2.59 -9.49
CA LEU A 185 -10.37 2.99 -10.12
C LEU A 185 -10.15 2.26 -11.44
N THR A 186 -9.97 3.04 -12.49
CA THR A 186 -9.53 2.53 -13.78
C THR A 186 -8.08 2.05 -13.73
N ALA A 187 -7.72 1.14 -14.65
CA ALA A 187 -6.34 0.67 -14.82
C ALA A 187 -5.31 1.81 -15.00
N ASP A 188 -5.68 2.87 -15.72
CA ASP A 188 -4.84 4.05 -15.91
C ASP A 188 -4.63 4.84 -14.62
N GLN A 189 -5.67 5.01 -13.81
CA GLN A 189 -5.55 5.69 -12.50
C GLN A 189 -4.69 4.86 -11.54
N ASN A 190 -4.86 3.54 -11.53
CA ASN A 190 -4.03 2.62 -10.77
C ASN A 190 -2.55 2.71 -11.17
N LEU A 191 -2.26 2.80 -12.48
CA LEU A 191 -0.90 3.04 -12.98
C LEU A 191 -0.33 4.38 -12.45
N ARG A 192 -1.12 5.46 -12.47
CA ARG A 192 -0.68 6.78 -11.94
C ARG A 192 -0.40 6.72 -10.44
N LEU A 193 -1.21 6.00 -9.68
CA LEU A 193 -1.03 5.82 -8.24
C LEU A 193 0.26 5.05 -7.90
N ILE A 194 0.68 4.11 -8.75
CA ILE A 194 1.92 3.36 -8.52
C ILE A 194 3.17 4.00 -9.14
N GLU A 195 2.98 4.97 -10.03
CA GLU A 195 4.04 5.64 -10.79
C GLU A 195 5.20 6.20 -9.93
N PRO A 196 4.95 6.81 -8.76
CA PRO A 196 6.02 7.27 -7.89
C PRO A 196 6.90 6.13 -7.36
N PHE A 197 6.34 4.93 -7.13
CA PHE A 197 7.13 3.77 -6.70
C PHE A 197 8.01 3.23 -7.84
N CYS A 198 7.56 3.32 -9.09
CA CYS A 198 8.39 3.03 -10.27
C CYS A 198 9.63 3.94 -10.30
N ARG A 199 9.44 5.26 -10.08
CA ARG A 199 10.53 6.25 -10.00
C ARG A 199 11.51 5.92 -8.87
N VAL A 200 10.99 5.68 -7.66
CA VAL A 200 11.81 5.43 -6.48
C VAL A 200 12.58 4.11 -6.61
N ALA A 201 11.94 3.04 -7.10
CA ALA A 201 12.60 1.75 -7.28
C ALA A 201 13.75 1.81 -8.29
N ALA A 202 13.61 2.59 -9.35
CA ALA A 202 14.69 2.78 -10.32
C ALA A 202 15.90 3.52 -9.74
N ARG A 203 15.70 4.48 -8.83
CA ARG A 203 16.77 5.40 -8.38
C ARG A 203 17.34 5.10 -6.99
N THR A 204 16.61 4.38 -6.15
CA THR A 204 17.00 4.18 -4.75
C THR A 204 18.36 3.48 -4.62
N GLN A 205 19.18 3.96 -3.68
CA GLN A 205 20.44 3.33 -3.31
C GLN A 205 20.27 2.35 -2.14
N ASP A 206 19.10 2.34 -1.49
CA ASP A 206 18.81 1.46 -0.36
C ASP A 206 18.23 0.12 -0.88
N PRO A 207 18.96 -1.00 -0.73
CA PRO A 207 18.51 -2.31 -1.18
C PRO A 207 17.25 -2.81 -0.45
N LEU A 208 17.01 -2.34 0.79
CA LEU A 208 15.82 -2.68 1.57
C LEU A 208 14.60 -1.99 0.99
N VAL A 209 14.67 -0.68 0.71
CA VAL A 209 13.57 0.05 0.06
C VAL A 209 13.24 -0.56 -1.29
N LEU A 210 14.25 -0.89 -2.11
CA LEU A 210 14.04 -1.59 -3.37
C LEU A 210 13.34 -2.94 -3.16
N HIS A 211 13.75 -3.71 -2.15
CA HIS A 211 13.11 -5.00 -1.85
C HIS A 211 11.65 -4.81 -1.42
N SER A 212 11.38 -3.86 -0.52
CA SER A 212 10.04 -3.57 -0.03
C SER A 212 9.11 -3.07 -1.15
N ILE A 213 9.60 -2.22 -2.07
CA ILE A 213 8.79 -1.80 -3.24
C ILE A 213 8.55 -2.98 -4.18
N THR A 214 9.59 -3.76 -4.48
CA THR A 214 9.47 -4.92 -5.37
C THR A 214 8.43 -5.90 -4.84
N ARG A 215 8.48 -6.20 -3.54
CA ARG A 215 7.60 -7.17 -2.90
C ARG A 215 6.21 -6.60 -2.64
N GLY A 216 6.12 -5.48 -1.94
CA GLY A 216 4.86 -4.91 -1.46
C GLY A 216 4.00 -4.27 -2.56
N ILE A 217 4.63 -3.82 -3.65
CA ILE A 217 3.92 -3.20 -4.78
C ILE A 217 3.89 -4.15 -5.98
N PHE A 218 5.04 -4.43 -6.60
CA PHE A 218 5.03 -5.08 -7.92
C PHE A 218 4.74 -6.58 -7.88
N GLU A 219 5.28 -7.31 -6.90
CA GLU A 219 4.96 -8.73 -6.73
C GLU A 219 3.51 -8.92 -6.28
N THR A 220 2.98 -8.06 -5.42
CA THR A 220 1.55 -8.03 -5.07
C THR A 220 0.66 -7.89 -6.31
N ILE A 221 0.97 -6.97 -7.23
CA ILE A 221 0.21 -6.81 -8.49
C ILE A 221 0.23 -8.11 -9.31
N VAL A 222 1.39 -8.76 -9.41
CA VAL A 222 1.54 -10.02 -10.15
C VAL A 222 0.78 -11.16 -9.48
N GLU A 223 0.81 -11.25 -8.15
CA GLU A 223 0.13 -12.27 -7.35
C GLU A 223 -1.40 -12.11 -7.41
N GLN A 224 -1.90 -10.88 -7.49
CA GLN A 224 -3.34 -10.57 -7.58
C GLN A 224 -3.89 -10.67 -9.01
N ALA A 225 -3.03 -10.70 -10.04
CA ALA A 225 -3.46 -10.73 -11.43
C ALA A 225 -4.43 -11.86 -11.82
N PRO A 226 -4.28 -13.11 -11.35
CA PRO A 226 -5.24 -14.17 -11.67
C PRO A 226 -6.66 -13.87 -11.16
N LEU A 227 -6.78 -13.24 -9.99
CA LEU A 227 -8.08 -12.89 -9.41
C LEU A 227 -8.72 -11.73 -10.18
N ALA A 228 -7.94 -10.69 -10.50
CA ALA A 228 -8.40 -9.55 -11.29
C ALA A 228 -8.91 -9.97 -12.68
N ILE A 229 -8.22 -10.92 -13.32
CA ILE A 229 -8.63 -11.45 -14.63
C ILE A 229 -9.88 -12.33 -14.51
N GLU A 230 -10.02 -13.14 -13.47
CA GLU A 230 -11.23 -13.93 -13.21
C GLU A 230 -12.45 -13.03 -12.98
N GLU A 231 -12.30 -11.95 -12.20
CA GLU A 231 -13.33 -10.94 -11.98
C GLU A 231 -13.78 -10.30 -13.30
N LEU A 232 -12.84 -9.81 -14.12
CA LEU A 232 -13.13 -9.23 -15.43
C LEU A 232 -13.83 -10.21 -16.39
N MET A 233 -13.41 -11.49 -16.39
CA MET A 233 -14.05 -12.51 -17.23
C MET A 233 -15.50 -12.75 -16.81
N ASN A 234 -15.78 -12.82 -15.51
CA ASN A 234 -17.14 -13.01 -15.01
C ASN A 234 -18.04 -11.79 -15.32
N GLU A 235 -17.50 -10.57 -15.24
CA GLU A 235 -18.22 -9.35 -15.62
C GLU A 235 -18.60 -9.33 -17.11
N LEU A 236 -17.68 -9.73 -18.00
CA LEU A 236 -17.94 -9.81 -19.43
C LEU A 236 -18.99 -10.89 -19.76
N GLU A 237 -18.93 -12.05 -19.10
CA GLU A 237 -19.93 -13.11 -19.27
C GLU A 237 -21.32 -12.66 -18.80
N ALA A 238 -21.42 -11.92 -17.69
CA ALA A 238 -22.69 -11.37 -17.23
C ALA A 238 -23.27 -10.31 -18.20
N GLN A 239 -22.42 -9.46 -18.79
CA GLN A 239 -22.84 -8.49 -19.80
C GLN A 239 -23.32 -9.17 -21.09
N GLU A 240 -22.64 -10.23 -21.55
CA GLU A 240 -23.08 -11.04 -22.70
C GLU A 240 -24.47 -11.65 -22.45
N GLU A 241 -24.74 -12.16 -21.24
CA GLU A 241 -26.06 -12.71 -20.87
C GLU A 241 -27.16 -11.63 -20.85
N GLU A 242 -26.90 -10.44 -20.32
CA GLU A 242 -27.85 -9.32 -20.30
C GLU A 242 -28.20 -8.82 -21.73
N GLU A 243 -27.21 -8.73 -22.62
CA GLU A 243 -27.44 -8.33 -24.03
C GLU A 243 -28.23 -9.40 -24.80
N GLU A 244 -28.02 -10.68 -24.53
CA GLU A 244 -28.80 -11.78 -25.12
C GLU A 244 -30.27 -11.77 -24.64
N GLU A 245 -30.54 -11.42 -23.38
CA GLU A 245 -31.90 -11.27 -22.85
C GLU A 245 -32.62 -10.05 -23.46
N GLU A 246 -31.96 -8.90 -23.58
CA GLU A 246 -32.56 -7.70 -24.18
C GLU A 246 -32.86 -7.88 -25.69
N THR A 247 -32.01 -8.60 -26.42
CA THR A 247 -32.25 -8.89 -27.84
C THR A 247 -33.38 -9.89 -28.07
N SER A 248 -33.60 -10.82 -27.12
CA SER A 248 -34.74 -11.73 -27.13
C SER A 248 -36.08 -11.02 -26.82
N GLU A 249 -36.09 -10.03 -25.93
CA GLU A 249 -37.31 -9.26 -25.61
C GLU A 249 -37.68 -8.23 -26.71
N GLY A 250 -36.70 -7.76 -27.48
CA GLY A 250 -36.91 -6.83 -28.60
C GLY A 250 -37.63 -7.42 -29.82
N GLU A 251 -37.63 -8.75 -29.99
CA GLU A 251 -38.31 -9.42 -31.12
C GLU A 251 -39.80 -9.72 -30.87
N GLU A 252 -40.30 -9.61 -29.63
CA GLU A 252 -41.72 -9.87 -29.31
C GLU A 252 -42.64 -8.64 -29.37
N GLN A 253 -42.12 -7.43 -29.59
CA GLN A 253 -42.91 -6.20 -29.68
C GLN A 253 -43.16 -5.71 -31.12
N ASP A 254 -43.71 -6.58 -31.97
CA ASP A 254 -44.46 -6.13 -33.16
C ASP A 254 -45.83 -6.82 -33.26
N ARG A 255 -46.66 -6.64 -32.22
CA ARG A 255 -48.11 -6.80 -32.37
C ARG A 255 -48.93 -5.97 -31.37
N ALA A 256 -49.74 -5.10 -31.98
CA ALA A 256 -50.97 -4.46 -31.50
C ALA A 256 -50.86 -3.04 -30.93
N VAL A 257 -51.62 -2.18 -31.62
CA VAL A 257 -51.72 -0.73 -31.55
C VAL A 257 -53.11 -0.37 -30.97
N LEU A 258 -53.11 0.50 -29.92
CA LEU A 258 -54.11 1.53 -29.53
C LEU A 258 -55.36 1.17 -28.66
N PRO A 259 -56.04 2.18 -28.03
CA PRO A 259 -55.56 3.43 -27.39
C PRO A 259 -56.28 3.81 -26.07
N GLY A 260 -55.71 4.72 -25.26
CA GLY A 260 -56.50 5.50 -24.28
C GLY A 260 -55.72 6.22 -23.17
N LYS A 261 -55.44 7.53 -23.35
CA LYS A 261 -55.08 8.52 -22.30
C LYS A 261 -56.36 9.27 -21.86
N PRO A 262 -56.46 9.96 -20.69
CA PRO A 262 -55.51 10.99 -20.22
C PRO A 262 -55.29 11.07 -18.67
N PRO A 263 -54.46 12.01 -18.17
CA PRO A 263 -53.71 11.91 -16.91
C PRO A 263 -54.30 12.69 -15.73
N ARG A 264 -53.82 12.40 -14.51
CA ARG A 264 -53.88 13.31 -13.37
C ARG A 264 -52.51 13.46 -12.74
N GLY A 265 -51.98 14.68 -12.83
CA GLY A 265 -50.81 15.10 -12.06
C GLY A 265 -51.18 15.67 -10.69
N SER A 266 -50.11 15.95 -9.96
CA SER A 266 -49.91 17.10 -9.07
C SER A 266 -49.83 16.83 -7.56
N VAL A 267 -48.58 16.86 -7.09
CA VAL A 267 -48.02 17.68 -5.98
C VAL A 267 -48.51 17.45 -4.54
N ARG A 268 -47.53 17.17 -3.66
CA ARG A 268 -47.28 17.77 -2.33
C ARG A 268 -45.92 17.21 -1.85
N ALA A 269 -44.80 17.94 -1.78
CA ALA A 269 -44.47 19.15 -1.02
C ALA A 269 -44.73 19.00 0.50
N ALA A 270 -43.68 18.61 1.23
CA ALA A 270 -43.44 18.98 2.64
C ALA A 270 -41.94 18.75 2.97
N GLU A 271 -41.19 19.84 3.20
CA GLU A 271 -39.91 19.82 3.92
C GLU A 271 -40.14 19.94 5.45
N PRO A 272 -39.11 20.10 6.31
CA PRO A 272 -38.33 19.01 6.92
C PRO A 272 -38.42 19.07 8.45
N VAL A 273 -38.10 17.96 9.14
CA VAL A 273 -37.89 17.98 10.60
C VAL A 273 -36.52 17.42 10.92
N LEU A 274 -35.83 18.18 11.76
CA LEU A 274 -34.47 18.07 12.24
C LEU A 274 -34.16 16.77 12.98
N GLY A 275 -32.97 16.25 12.70
CA GLY A 275 -31.99 15.96 13.74
C GLY A 275 -31.95 14.54 14.26
N GLU A 276 -31.22 13.69 13.55
CA GLU A 276 -30.42 12.62 14.14
C GLU A 276 -29.20 12.42 13.23
N GLU A 277 -28.01 12.71 13.76
CA GLU A 277 -26.74 12.36 13.12
C GLU A 277 -26.69 10.82 13.06
N GLN A 278 -27.17 10.27 11.94
CA GLN A 278 -26.86 8.90 11.56
C GLN A 278 -25.39 8.89 11.17
N VAL A 279 -24.56 8.41 12.09
CA VAL A 279 -23.29 7.81 11.72
C VAL A 279 -23.69 6.58 10.93
N GLU A 280 -23.66 6.70 9.61
CA GLU A 280 -23.62 5.54 8.73
C GLU A 280 -22.31 4.82 9.09
N ASP A 281 -22.42 3.81 9.95
CA ASP A 281 -21.47 2.71 9.95
C ASP A 281 -21.64 2.07 8.57
N ASP A 282 -20.84 2.54 7.60
CA ASP A 282 -20.52 1.73 6.43
C ASP A 282 -19.91 0.44 6.98
N ASP A 283 -20.69 -0.64 6.92
CA ASP A 283 -20.20 -2.01 7.03
C ASP A 283 -19.17 -2.20 5.90
N ASP A 284 -17.89 -1.86 6.17
CA ASP A 284 -16.69 -2.00 5.32
C ASP A 284 -16.39 -3.50 4.96
N ASP A 285 -17.33 -4.43 5.12
CA ASP A 285 -17.15 -5.88 4.95
C ASP A 285 -17.56 -6.42 3.56
N ASP A 286 -18.21 -5.62 2.70
CA ASP A 286 -18.66 -6.07 1.36
C ASP A 286 -17.65 -5.87 0.23
N HIS A 287 -16.55 -5.14 0.44
CA HIS A 287 -15.46 -4.98 -0.55
C HIS A 287 -14.37 -6.08 -0.44
N ALA A 288 -14.61 -7.14 0.35
CA ALA A 288 -13.62 -8.18 0.60
C ALA A 288 -13.29 -9.07 -0.64
N GLY A 289 -13.90 -8.79 -1.80
CA GLY A 289 -13.75 -9.56 -3.03
C GLY A 289 -13.05 -8.85 -4.19
N SER A 290 -13.19 -7.53 -4.33
CA SER A 290 -12.77 -6.80 -5.53
C SER A 290 -11.26 -6.59 -5.59
N VAL A 291 -10.68 -6.69 -6.78
CA VAL A 291 -9.23 -6.55 -7.00
C VAL A 291 -8.92 -5.34 -7.89
N LEU A 292 -7.80 -4.67 -7.63
CA LEU A 292 -7.36 -3.56 -8.47
C LEU A 292 -7.01 -4.05 -9.88
N GLN A 293 -7.66 -3.45 -10.87
CA GLN A 293 -7.39 -3.72 -12.28
C GLN A 293 -6.15 -2.94 -12.75
N PHE A 294 -5.26 -3.59 -13.50
CA PHE A 294 -4.07 -2.98 -14.08
C PHE A 294 -3.89 -3.41 -15.53
N ASP A 295 -3.47 -2.47 -16.38
CA ASP A 295 -2.89 -2.80 -17.67
C ASP A 295 -1.44 -3.26 -17.45
N TYR A 296 -1.23 -4.58 -17.46
CA TYR A 296 0.09 -5.17 -17.20
C TYR A 296 1.13 -4.75 -18.25
N GLU A 297 0.73 -4.50 -19.50
CA GLU A 297 1.61 -4.00 -20.55
C GLU A 297 2.04 -2.57 -20.23
N ALA A 298 1.11 -1.70 -19.88
CA ALA A 298 1.41 -0.32 -19.51
C ALA A 298 2.31 -0.24 -18.26
N VAL A 299 2.06 -1.07 -17.24
CA VAL A 299 2.92 -1.15 -16.04
C VAL A 299 4.32 -1.64 -16.41
N ALA A 300 4.43 -2.68 -17.24
CA ALA A 300 5.72 -3.20 -17.71
C ALA A 300 6.51 -2.16 -18.50
N ASN A 301 5.85 -1.45 -19.42
CA ASN A 301 6.44 -0.41 -20.24
C ASN A 301 6.94 0.76 -19.39
N ARG A 302 6.13 1.22 -18.41
CA ARG A 302 6.53 2.29 -17.50
C ARG A 302 7.73 1.92 -16.64
N LEU A 303 7.76 0.69 -16.13
CA LEU A 303 8.92 0.17 -15.38
C LEU A 303 10.16 0.03 -16.26
N PHE A 304 9.99 -0.42 -17.51
CA PHE A 304 11.09 -0.57 -18.45
C PHE A 304 11.72 0.77 -18.80
N GLU A 305 10.90 1.79 -19.08
CA GLU A 305 11.35 3.16 -19.32
C GLU A 305 12.23 3.65 -18.16
N MET A 306 11.73 3.53 -16.92
CA MET A 306 12.45 3.94 -15.71
C MET A 306 13.76 3.15 -15.49
N ALA A 307 13.72 1.83 -15.65
CA ALA A 307 14.88 0.96 -15.41
C ALA A 307 15.99 1.11 -16.48
N SER A 308 15.61 1.57 -17.67
CA SER A 308 16.51 1.73 -18.82
C SER A 308 17.38 3.00 -18.75
N HIS A 309 17.06 3.94 -17.86
CA HIS A 309 17.91 5.11 -17.65
C HIS A 309 19.35 4.73 -17.24
N GLN A 310 20.31 5.53 -17.68
CA GLN A 310 21.73 5.30 -17.41
C GLN A 310 22.05 5.43 -15.91
N ASP A 311 21.32 6.28 -15.20
CA ASP A 311 21.48 6.55 -13.76
C ASP A 311 20.94 5.44 -12.86
N THR A 312 20.21 4.46 -13.43
CA THR A 312 19.63 3.34 -12.68
C THR A 312 20.73 2.37 -12.21
N PRO A 313 20.84 2.09 -10.89
CA PRO A 313 21.85 1.17 -10.37
C PRO A 313 21.71 -0.25 -10.97
N PRO A 314 22.82 -0.98 -11.22
CA PRO A 314 22.77 -2.30 -11.85
C PRO A 314 21.95 -3.34 -11.08
N LEU A 315 21.96 -3.27 -9.75
CA LEU A 315 21.17 -4.16 -8.90
C LEU A 315 19.66 -3.91 -9.10
N ASN A 316 19.26 -2.64 -9.18
CA ASN A 316 17.88 -2.22 -9.38
C ASN A 316 17.41 -2.69 -10.76
N ARG A 317 18.18 -2.40 -11.81
CA ARG A 317 17.89 -2.86 -13.17
C ARG A 317 17.67 -4.37 -13.24
N LYS A 318 18.55 -5.16 -12.61
CA LYS A 318 18.43 -6.62 -12.57
C LYS A 318 17.16 -7.09 -11.86
N ARG A 319 16.72 -6.43 -10.78
CA ARG A 319 15.47 -6.79 -10.07
C ARG A 319 14.24 -6.35 -10.86
N LEU A 320 14.23 -5.12 -11.36
CA LEU A 320 13.11 -4.57 -12.13
C LEU A 320 12.88 -5.36 -13.43
N TYR A 321 13.93 -5.76 -14.16
CA TYR A 321 13.76 -6.60 -15.35
C TYR A 321 13.14 -7.98 -15.08
N LYS A 322 13.30 -8.53 -13.87
CA LYS A 322 12.59 -9.76 -13.51
C LYS A 322 11.09 -9.53 -13.34
N VAL A 323 10.73 -8.41 -12.72
CA VAL A 323 9.33 -8.00 -12.54
C VAL A 323 8.69 -7.68 -13.88
N ILE A 324 9.36 -6.87 -14.70
CA ILE A 324 8.90 -6.49 -16.06
C ILE A 324 8.62 -7.75 -16.88
N ARG A 325 9.49 -8.75 -16.83
CA ARG A 325 9.26 -10.01 -17.54
C ARG A 325 7.99 -10.72 -17.06
N LYS A 326 7.75 -10.80 -15.74
CA LYS A 326 6.52 -11.39 -15.19
C LYS A 326 5.27 -10.64 -15.67
N LEU A 327 5.33 -9.31 -15.73
CA LEU A 327 4.22 -8.47 -16.19
C LEU A 327 3.97 -8.62 -17.71
N GLN A 328 5.03 -8.74 -18.51
CA GLN A 328 4.93 -9.04 -19.94
C GLN A 328 4.34 -10.44 -20.17
N ASP A 329 4.81 -11.45 -19.42
CA ASP A 329 4.25 -12.80 -19.46
C ASP A 329 2.73 -12.74 -19.15
N LEU A 330 2.30 -11.97 -18.14
CA LEU A 330 0.88 -11.76 -17.83
C LEU A 330 0.10 -11.09 -18.97
N ALA A 331 0.65 -10.04 -19.59
CA ALA A 331 0.04 -9.38 -20.75
C ALA A 331 -0.13 -10.32 -21.95
N GLU A 332 0.79 -11.28 -22.13
CA GLU A 332 0.69 -12.34 -23.14
C GLU A 332 -0.23 -13.51 -22.74
N GLY A 333 -0.84 -13.47 -21.54
CA GLY A 333 -1.68 -14.54 -20.98
C GLY A 333 -0.91 -15.72 -20.40
N LEU A 334 0.39 -15.55 -20.16
CA LEU A 334 1.27 -16.53 -19.51
C LEU A 334 1.33 -16.26 -18.00
N PHE A 335 0.49 -16.97 -17.26
CA PHE A 335 0.45 -16.87 -15.80
C PHE A 335 1.67 -17.58 -15.18
N PRO A 336 2.30 -16.99 -14.14
CA PRO A 336 3.37 -17.64 -13.41
C PRO A 336 2.98 -19.06 -12.98
N GLU A 337 3.82 -20.06 -13.29
CA GLU A 337 3.63 -21.42 -12.76
C GLU A 337 3.91 -21.38 -11.25
N ASP A 338 2.83 -21.27 -10.48
CA ASP A 338 2.89 -21.40 -9.04
C ASP A 338 3.38 -22.81 -8.66
N GLU A 339 4.62 -22.92 -8.16
CA GLU A 339 4.99 -23.96 -7.20
C GLU A 339 4.26 -23.70 -5.85
N VAL A 340 2.93 -23.57 -5.88
CA VAL A 340 2.13 -23.48 -4.65
C VAL A 340 2.02 -24.91 -4.10
N PRO A 341 2.53 -25.19 -2.89
CA PRO A 341 2.37 -26.49 -2.28
C PRO A 341 0.88 -26.78 -2.12
N GLU A 342 0.41 -27.93 -2.61
CA GLU A 342 -0.98 -28.45 -2.48
C GLU A 342 -1.58 -28.36 -1.05
N LYS A 343 -0.75 -28.10 -0.03
CA LYS A 343 -1.16 -27.90 1.36
C LYS A 343 -1.79 -26.54 1.64
N ALA A 344 -1.63 -25.53 0.77
CA ALA A 344 -2.27 -24.22 0.91
C ALA A 344 -3.76 -24.24 0.51
N TYR A 345 -4.19 -25.22 -0.29
CA TYR A 345 -5.59 -25.42 -0.68
C TYR A 345 -6.45 -26.15 0.36
N ARG A 346 -5.93 -26.41 1.56
CA ARG A 346 -6.75 -26.96 2.66
C ARG A 346 -7.44 -25.81 3.41
N ASN A 347 -8.59 -25.38 2.91
CA ASN A 347 -9.55 -24.70 3.76
C ASN A 347 -10.07 -25.70 4.83
N PRO A 348 -10.11 -25.34 6.13
CA PRO A 348 -10.60 -26.23 7.20
C PRO A 348 -12.10 -26.57 7.11
N ARG A 349 -12.82 -25.99 6.16
CA ARG A 349 -14.28 -26.12 6.00
C ARG A 349 -14.66 -26.50 4.56
N GLY A 350 -14.50 -27.78 4.24
CA GLY A 350 -15.41 -28.58 3.40
C GLY A 350 -15.89 -28.10 2.01
N GLY A 351 -15.29 -27.10 1.37
CA GLY A 351 -15.68 -26.63 0.02
C GLY A 351 -15.04 -27.45 -1.12
N ARG A 352 -15.76 -27.57 -2.24
CA ARG A 352 -15.42 -28.39 -3.43
C ARG A 352 -14.12 -27.92 -4.12
N ARG A 353 -13.32 -28.88 -4.60
CA ARG A 353 -12.05 -28.65 -5.32
C ARG A 353 -12.30 -27.97 -6.67
N VAL A 354 -11.77 -26.77 -6.89
CA VAL A 354 -11.64 -26.19 -8.22
C VAL A 354 -10.23 -26.52 -8.73
N ARG A 355 -10.17 -27.38 -9.74
CA ARG A 355 -8.93 -27.72 -10.46
C ARG A 355 -8.90 -26.85 -11.70
N MET A 356 -8.07 -25.81 -11.70
CA MET A 356 -7.88 -24.96 -12.87
C MET A 356 -7.43 -25.82 -14.06
N LYS A 357 -8.22 -25.84 -15.14
CA LYS A 357 -7.82 -26.49 -16.39
C LYS A 357 -6.81 -25.58 -17.07
N ARG A 358 -5.58 -26.11 -17.15
CA ARG A 358 -4.43 -25.58 -17.86
C ARG A 358 -4.79 -25.26 -19.32
N ARG A 359 -4.39 -24.06 -19.78
CA ARG A 359 -4.59 -23.46 -21.12
C ARG A 359 -5.96 -22.82 -21.33
N LEU A 360 -6.09 -21.55 -20.93
CA LEU A 360 -6.96 -20.61 -21.65
C LEU A 360 -6.41 -20.53 -23.09
N SER A 361 -7.17 -21.09 -24.02
CA SER A 361 -6.83 -21.10 -25.44
C SER A 361 -6.75 -19.68 -25.97
N GLN A 362 -5.61 -19.37 -26.60
CA GLN A 362 -5.23 -18.17 -27.33
C GLN A 362 -6.25 -17.66 -28.40
N ALA A 363 -7.40 -18.32 -28.54
CA ALA A 363 -8.38 -18.10 -29.60
C ALA A 363 -9.45 -17.04 -29.27
N ARG A 364 -9.82 -16.81 -28.00
CA ARG A 364 -10.91 -15.86 -27.67
C ARG A 364 -10.48 -14.38 -27.73
N TRP A 365 -9.17 -14.10 -27.68
CA TRP A 365 -8.61 -12.74 -27.72
C TRP A 365 -8.50 -12.14 -29.13
N GLN A 366 -8.60 -12.94 -30.20
CA GLN A 366 -8.40 -12.46 -31.58
C GLN A 366 -9.71 -12.11 -32.30
N ASP A 367 -10.87 -12.54 -31.80
CA ASP A 367 -12.14 -12.37 -32.53
C ASP A 367 -12.74 -10.96 -32.40
N THR A 368 -12.26 -10.11 -31.50
CA THR A 368 -12.73 -8.71 -31.37
C THR A 368 -11.86 -7.69 -32.10
N ALA A 369 -10.75 -8.12 -32.72
CA ALA A 369 -9.84 -7.24 -33.46
C ALA A 369 -9.66 -7.68 -34.93
N GLY A 370 -10.68 -7.46 -35.76
CA GLY A 370 -10.45 -7.43 -37.21
C GLY A 370 -11.64 -7.76 -38.12
N ARG A 371 -12.38 -6.72 -38.53
CA ARG A 371 -13.01 -6.70 -39.87
C ARG A 371 -12.70 -5.38 -40.56
N GLY A 372 -11.85 -5.44 -41.58
CA GLY A 372 -11.72 -4.37 -42.56
C GLY A 372 -10.34 -4.30 -43.24
N ALA A 373 -10.19 -5.03 -44.36
CA ALA A 373 -9.60 -4.58 -45.64
C ALA A 373 -8.80 -5.67 -46.35
N GLU A 374 -9.16 -5.87 -47.62
CA GLU A 374 -8.70 -6.88 -48.57
C GLU A 374 -7.28 -6.67 -49.14
N GLU A 375 -6.66 -7.82 -49.42
CA GLU A 375 -5.79 -8.22 -50.54
C GLU A 375 -4.81 -7.24 -51.23
N ALA A 376 -3.52 -7.63 -51.22
CA ALA A 376 -2.71 -7.67 -52.44
C ALA A 376 -1.66 -8.80 -52.38
N SER A 377 -1.51 -9.50 -53.51
CA SER A 377 -0.88 -10.80 -53.75
C SER A 377 0.67 -10.85 -53.74
N CYS A 378 1.18 -11.98 -53.18
CA CYS A 378 2.38 -12.83 -53.42
C CYS A 378 3.35 -12.55 -54.61
N PRO A 379 4.63 -13.07 -54.64
CA PRO A 379 4.99 -14.45 -54.22
C PRO A 379 6.39 -14.75 -53.63
N GLU A 380 6.48 -15.99 -53.13
CA GLU A 380 7.60 -16.77 -52.58
C GLU A 380 8.74 -17.07 -53.60
N PRO A 381 9.90 -17.61 -53.15
CA PRO A 381 10.11 -19.05 -53.36
C PRO A 381 10.93 -19.80 -52.29
N SER A 382 10.56 -21.06 -52.06
CA SER A 382 11.30 -22.12 -51.34
C SER A 382 12.30 -22.91 -52.27
N PRO A 383 12.87 -24.09 -51.90
CA PRO A 383 14.04 -24.31 -51.01
C PRO A 383 15.12 -25.29 -51.60
N ARG A 384 16.28 -25.48 -50.92
CA ARG A 384 17.16 -26.70 -50.82
C ARG A 384 18.62 -26.30 -50.46
N SER A 385 19.33 -26.92 -49.51
CA SER A 385 19.99 -28.22 -49.70
C SER A 385 20.82 -28.66 -48.46
N ALA A 386 21.08 -29.96 -48.38
CA ALA A 386 21.68 -30.71 -47.28
C ALA A 386 23.22 -30.81 -47.29
N ARG A 387 23.83 -31.16 -46.14
CA ARG A 387 25.03 -32.02 -45.90
C ARG A 387 25.42 -31.93 -44.41
N ARG A 388 25.27 -32.93 -43.54
CA ARG A 388 25.93 -34.26 -43.37
C ARG A 388 27.39 -34.18 -42.88
N ARG A 389 27.64 -34.60 -41.62
CA ARG A 389 28.75 -35.46 -41.10
C ARG A 389 28.56 -35.64 -39.58
N GLN A 390 28.08 -36.79 -39.08
CA GLN A 390 28.82 -38.00 -38.65
C GLN A 390 29.96 -37.74 -37.64
N ARG A 391 30.30 -38.56 -36.63
CA ARG A 391 29.69 -39.60 -35.76
C ARG A 391 30.90 -40.18 -34.97
N ARG A 392 30.65 -40.71 -33.76
CA ARG A 392 31.47 -41.66 -32.94
C ARG A 392 32.46 -41.01 -31.94
N ARG A 393 32.37 -41.23 -30.62
CA ARG A 393 32.31 -42.43 -29.72
C ARG A 393 33.67 -43.13 -29.50
N ARG A 394 33.93 -43.36 -28.20
CA ARG A 394 34.80 -44.34 -27.51
C ARG A 394 36.29 -43.98 -27.40
N SER A 395 37.07 -44.39 -26.40
CA SER A 395 36.95 -44.80 -24.99
C SER A 395 38.29 -45.45 -24.64
N ALA A 396 38.81 -45.22 -23.43
CA ALA A 396 39.79 -46.02 -22.68
C ALA A 396 41.29 -45.97 -23.07
N GLY A 397 42.10 -45.63 -22.06
CA GLY A 397 43.24 -46.44 -21.62
C GLY A 397 44.64 -45.88 -21.83
N ALA A 398 45.27 -45.43 -20.73
CA ALA A 398 46.62 -45.83 -20.25
C ALA A 398 47.42 -44.65 -19.65
N ASP A 399 47.50 -44.67 -18.32
CA ASP A 399 48.52 -44.06 -17.44
C ASP A 399 49.92 -44.72 -17.68
N PRO A 400 51.08 -44.19 -17.19
CA PRO A 400 51.28 -43.80 -15.78
C PRO A 400 52.25 -42.64 -15.46
N ALA A 401 52.11 -42.04 -14.26
CA ALA A 401 53.07 -42.17 -13.15
C ALA A 401 52.86 -41.07 -12.07
N VAL A 402 52.58 -41.53 -10.84
CA VAL A 402 52.46 -40.80 -9.56
C VAL A 402 53.87 -40.55 -8.95
N PRO A 403 54.10 -39.76 -7.86
CA PRO A 403 53.62 -40.10 -6.51
C PRO A 403 53.30 -38.91 -5.59
N GLN A 404 52.24 -38.99 -4.78
CA GLN A 404 52.37 -38.56 -3.37
C GLN A 404 51.37 -39.28 -2.46
N GLU A 405 51.91 -39.77 -1.35
CA GLU A 405 51.35 -40.77 -0.47
C GLU A 405 50.27 -40.27 0.51
N GLN A 406 49.42 -41.26 0.83
CA GLN A 406 48.42 -41.43 1.89
C GLN A 406 49.01 -41.34 3.33
N PRO A 407 48.26 -41.62 4.43
CA PRO A 407 46.86 -42.11 4.58
C PRO A 407 45.99 -41.22 5.50
N GLY A 408 44.65 -41.24 5.43
CA GLY A 408 43.73 -42.31 5.88
C GLY A 408 43.29 -42.01 7.33
N GLY A 409 42.03 -41.81 7.70
CA GLY A 409 40.87 -42.67 7.49
C GLY A 409 39.71 -42.26 8.42
N ARG A 410 38.57 -42.87 8.15
CA ARG A 410 37.18 -42.58 8.57
C ARG A 410 36.89 -42.77 10.07
N GLY A 411 35.82 -42.13 10.58
CA GLY A 411 34.96 -42.81 11.58
C GLY A 411 34.14 -41.96 12.57
N ARG A 412 32.82 -41.87 12.29
CA ARG A 412 31.66 -42.08 13.19
C ARG A 412 31.53 -41.41 14.60
N ARG A 413 30.39 -40.71 14.73
CA ARG A 413 29.28 -40.82 15.73
C ARG A 413 29.53 -40.59 17.24
N GLY A 414 28.70 -39.66 17.77
CA GLY A 414 27.97 -39.73 19.06
C GLY A 414 28.68 -39.10 20.26
N ALA A 415 28.05 -38.63 21.33
CA ALA A 415 26.66 -38.32 21.67
C ALA A 415 26.68 -37.61 23.06
N HIS A 416 25.59 -36.91 23.39
CA HIS A 416 25.08 -36.57 24.73
C HIS A 416 25.83 -35.62 25.70
N GLY A 417 25.16 -34.50 26.00
CA GLY A 417 24.61 -34.26 27.36
C GLY A 417 25.40 -33.34 28.28
N GLY A 418 24.71 -32.34 28.87
CA GLY A 418 25.17 -31.74 30.13
C GLY A 418 24.78 -30.28 30.37
N ARG A 419 23.71 -30.07 31.13
CA ARG A 419 23.33 -28.83 31.81
C ARG A 419 24.51 -28.19 32.58
N ARG A 420 24.55 -26.85 32.68
CA ARG A 420 24.51 -26.10 33.97
C ARG A 420 24.52 -24.57 33.77
N GLN A 421 23.80 -23.94 34.69
CA GLN A 421 23.46 -22.52 34.86
C GLN A 421 24.60 -21.70 35.53
N PRO A 422 24.43 -20.38 35.81
CA PRO A 422 25.48 -19.36 35.77
C PRO A 422 26.15 -19.07 37.13
N ARG A 423 27.32 -18.44 37.10
CA ARG A 423 27.97 -17.75 38.23
C ARG A 423 28.58 -16.43 37.71
N VAL A 424 28.07 -15.27 38.13
CA VAL A 424 28.46 -14.45 39.30
C VAL A 424 29.74 -13.61 39.04
N ARG A 425 29.57 -12.30 39.32
CA ARG A 425 30.41 -11.11 39.12
C ARG A 425 31.80 -11.18 39.78
N PRO A 426 32.64 -10.14 39.59
CA PRO A 426 32.68 -9.12 40.66
C PRO A 426 32.66 -7.65 40.18
N ARG A 427 32.16 -6.82 41.09
CA ARG A 427 32.20 -5.35 41.14
C ARG A 427 33.64 -4.85 41.24
N ALA A 428 33.90 -3.67 40.68
CA ALA A 428 34.91 -2.72 41.17
C ALA A 428 34.34 -1.30 41.16
N THR A 429 34.94 -0.45 41.97
CA THR A 429 34.31 0.60 42.78
C THR A 429 34.58 2.01 42.25
N VAL A 430 33.66 2.90 42.62
CA VAL A 430 33.61 4.37 42.59
C VAL A 430 34.96 5.11 42.64
N ALA A 431 35.09 6.15 41.82
CA ALA A 431 35.86 7.36 42.13
C ALA A 431 35.08 8.61 41.67
N ASP A 432 34.89 9.49 42.63
CA ASP A 432 34.23 10.80 42.63
C ASP A 432 35.15 11.88 42.01
N CYS A 433 34.60 12.88 41.30
CA CYS A 433 35.08 14.27 41.26
C CYS A 433 34.29 15.17 40.26
N GLN A 434 33.45 16.03 40.84
CA GLN A 434 33.32 17.49 40.64
C GLN A 434 32.84 18.11 39.30
N GLU A 435 31.74 18.87 39.44
CA GLU A 435 31.16 19.86 38.52
C GLU A 435 32.09 21.03 38.15
N PRO A 436 31.89 21.67 36.99
CA PRO A 436 32.27 23.06 36.79
C PRO A 436 31.05 24.01 36.76
N LYS A 437 31.15 25.05 37.60
CA LYS A 437 30.22 26.17 37.77
C LYS A 437 30.16 27.09 36.54
N ALA A 438 28.98 27.71 36.44
CA ALA A 438 28.54 28.76 35.53
C ALA A 438 29.57 29.87 35.22
N LYS A 439 29.59 30.31 33.95
CA LYS A 439 30.14 31.60 33.53
C LYS A 439 29.02 32.57 33.15
N ARG A 440 29.20 33.80 33.64
CA ARG A 440 28.28 34.92 33.70
C ARG A 440 28.01 35.58 32.34
N LYS A 441 26.82 36.18 32.27
CA LYS A 441 26.33 37.15 31.30
C LYS A 441 27.27 38.36 31.20
N TRP A 442 27.47 38.85 29.98
CA TRP A 442 28.07 40.15 29.68
C TRP A 442 26.98 41.07 29.12
N THR A 443 26.83 42.25 29.71
CA THR A 443 25.98 43.35 29.25
C THR A 443 26.86 44.55 28.90
N PRO A 444 26.69 45.22 27.77
CA PRO A 444 27.39 46.47 27.48
C PRO A 444 26.59 47.70 27.94
N ARG A 445 27.25 48.59 28.69
CA ARG A 445 27.07 50.05 28.63
C ARG A 445 28.33 50.54 27.89
N GLY A 446 28.33 51.43 26.91
CA GLY A 446 27.49 52.57 26.60
C GLY A 446 28.43 53.76 26.41
N GLN A 447 28.69 54.13 25.16
CA GLN A 447 29.02 55.48 24.65
C GLN A 447 28.56 55.52 23.20
#